data_AF-M1Z1D2-F1
#
_entry.id   AF-M1Z1D2-F1
#
_cell.length_a   1.000
_cell.length_b   1.000
_cell.length_c   1.000
_cell.angle_alpha   90.00
_cell.angle_beta   90.00
_cell.angle_gamma   90.00
#
_symmetry.space_group_name_H-M   'P 1'
#
loop_
_entity.id
_entity.type
_entity.pdbx_description
1 polymer ?
#
loop_
_entity_poly.entity_id
_entity_poly.type
_entity_poly.pdbx_seq_one_letter_code
_entity_poly.pdbx_strand_id
1 'polypeptide(L)'
;MVLGIEDITGGTTILAFFIWLGLTGLFYLVCYMAALNTFDDLTGNHPVKLLAMAGIAPISAFLMAMFDYHPTVLFVLMAISNFYRVKNVAKPEVTRFNGKSASKPLFYSASYLYICAVFGLALWFQNPVETGEVTQPYWKTWFPQE
;
A
#
# COMPACT_ATOMS: atom_id res chain seq x y z
N MET A 1 -16.24 -27.03 -30.63
CA MET A 1 -16.09 -27.12 -29.16
C MET A 1 -15.06 -26.10 -28.74
N VAL A 2 -15.47 -25.10 -27.95
CA VAL A 2 -14.51 -24.24 -27.24
C VAL A 2 -14.11 -25.03 -25.99
N LEU A 3 -12.82 -25.26 -25.79
CA LEU A 3 -12.30 -25.93 -24.59
C LEU A 3 -12.75 -25.15 -23.35
N GLY A 4 -13.37 -25.83 -22.39
CA GLY A 4 -13.69 -25.23 -21.09
C GLY A 4 -12.42 -24.95 -20.30
N ILE A 5 -12.45 -24.01 -19.36
CA ILE A 5 -11.32 -23.77 -18.44
C ILE A 5 -11.02 -25.03 -17.60
N GLU A 6 -12.03 -25.85 -17.36
CA GLU A 6 -11.90 -27.19 -16.75
C GLU A 6 -11.12 -28.20 -17.62
N ASP A 7 -11.08 -28.03 -18.94
CA ASP A 7 -10.41 -28.96 -19.87
C ASP A 7 -8.90 -28.67 -20.01
N ILE A 8 -8.42 -27.55 -19.45
CA ILE A 8 -7.01 -27.19 -19.42
C ILE A 8 -6.39 -27.76 -18.14
N THR A 9 -5.33 -28.55 -18.24
CA THR A 9 -4.59 -29.05 -17.08
C THR A 9 -4.14 -27.88 -16.19
N GLY A 10 -4.74 -27.76 -15.00
CA GLY A 10 -4.48 -26.66 -14.06
C GLY A 10 -5.24 -25.36 -14.35
N GLY A 11 -6.18 -25.33 -15.31
CA GLY A 11 -6.94 -24.13 -15.68
C GLY A 11 -7.76 -23.54 -14.53
N THR A 12 -8.40 -24.39 -13.73
CA THR A 12 -9.13 -23.97 -12.52
C THR A 12 -8.21 -23.36 -11.46
N THR A 13 -7.02 -23.93 -11.26
CA THR A 13 -6.00 -23.41 -10.35
C THR A 13 -5.45 -22.05 -10.81
N ILE A 14 -5.21 -21.89 -12.12
CA ILE A 14 -4.77 -20.63 -12.71
C ILE A 14 -5.84 -19.54 -12.52
N LEU A 15 -7.11 -19.87 -12.77
CA LEU A 15 -8.21 -18.94 -12.55
C LEU A 15 -8.33 -18.54 -11.08
N ALA A 16 -8.24 -19.50 -10.16
CA ALA A 16 -8.26 -19.26 -8.72
C ALA A 16 -7.11 -18.33 -8.28
N PHE A 17 -5.91 -18.51 -8.83
CA PHE A 17 -4.77 -17.62 -8.60
C PHE A 17 -5.07 -16.19 -9.07
N PHE A 18 -5.62 -15.99 -10.27
CA PHE A 18 -5.96 -14.65 -10.77
C PHE A 18 -7.08 -13.99 -9.97
N ILE A 19 -8.08 -14.77 -9.52
CA ILE A 19 -9.12 -14.27 -8.62
C ILE A 19 -8.53 -13.83 -7.28
N TRP A 20 -7.67 -14.66 -6.68
CA TRP A 20 -6.98 -14.34 -5.44
C TRP A 20 -6.10 -13.10 -5.58
N LEU A 21 -5.31 -13.02 -6.65
CA LEU A 21 -4.45 -11.88 -6.97
C LEU A 21 -5.28 -10.61 -7.15
N GLY A 22 -6.39 -10.68 -7.89
CA GLY A 22 -7.29 -9.57 -8.16
C GLY A 22 -7.98 -9.06 -6.90
N LEU A 23 -8.57 -9.95 -6.10
CA LEU A 23 -9.27 -9.57 -4.86
C LEU A 23 -8.31 -9.03 -3.80
N THR A 24 -7.15 -9.68 -3.61
CA THR A 24 -6.14 -9.22 -2.65
C THR A 24 -5.59 -7.87 -3.09
N GLY A 25 -5.19 -7.73 -4.36
CA GLY A 25 -4.72 -6.46 -4.91
C GLY A 25 -5.75 -5.33 -4.78
N LEU A 26 -7.03 -5.62 -5.07
CA LEU A 26 -8.10 -4.63 -4.99
C LEU A 26 -8.39 -4.20 -3.55
N PHE A 27 -8.45 -5.14 -2.61
CA PHE A 27 -8.64 -4.85 -1.19
C PHE A 27 -7.56 -3.88 -0.69
N TYR A 28 -6.28 -4.18 -0.98
CA TYR A 28 -5.17 -3.31 -0.61
C TYR A 28 -5.21 -1.94 -1.27
N LEU A 29 -5.53 -1.91 -2.56
CA LEU A 29 -5.67 -0.67 -3.30
C LEU A 29 -6.72 0.24 -2.65
N VAL A 30 -7.86 -0.33 -2.26
CA VAL A 30 -8.95 0.40 -1.60
C VAL A 30 -8.52 0.87 -0.21
N CYS A 31 -7.92 0.03 0.62
CA CYS A 31 -7.43 0.42 1.94
C CYS A 31 -6.38 1.53 1.87
N TYR A 32 -5.43 1.42 0.94
CA TYR A 32 -4.41 2.43 0.67
C TYR A 32 -5.03 3.76 0.23
N MET A 33 -5.95 3.71 -0.74
CA MET A 33 -6.64 4.90 -1.24
C MET A 33 -7.49 5.55 -0.14
N ALA A 34 -8.17 4.74 0.68
CA ALA A 34 -8.95 5.22 1.81
C ALA A 34 -8.05 5.95 2.81
N ALA A 35 -6.96 5.32 3.27
CA ALA A 35 -6.02 5.94 4.21
C ALA A 35 -5.50 7.27 3.67
N LEU A 36 -4.96 7.29 2.45
CA LEU A 36 -4.41 8.51 1.87
C LEU A 36 -5.46 9.60 1.65
N ASN A 37 -6.68 9.25 1.22
CA ASN A 37 -7.76 10.21 1.05
C ASN A 37 -8.23 10.78 2.40
N THR A 38 -8.32 9.96 3.45
CA THR A 38 -8.68 10.41 4.79
C THR A 38 -7.63 11.38 5.34
N PHE A 39 -6.34 11.06 5.20
CA PHE A 39 -5.27 11.96 5.63
C PHE A 39 -5.21 13.24 4.78
N ASP A 40 -5.53 13.17 3.49
CA ASP A 40 -5.67 14.35 2.65
C ASP A 40 -6.83 15.25 3.08
N ASP A 41 -7.96 14.69 3.49
CA ASP A 41 -9.10 15.45 4.01
C ASP A 41 -8.76 16.10 5.36
N LEU A 42 -8.06 15.38 6.22
CA LEU A 42 -7.69 15.86 7.56
C LEU A 42 -6.60 16.95 7.51
N THR A 43 -5.63 16.83 6.60
CA THR A 43 -4.47 17.75 6.54
C THR A 43 -4.61 18.83 5.46
N GLY A 44 -5.48 18.62 4.47
CA GLY A 44 -5.73 19.57 3.38
C GLY A 44 -4.45 19.94 2.62
N ASN A 45 -4.17 21.25 2.53
CA ASN A 45 -2.98 21.80 1.85
C ASN A 45 -1.87 22.21 2.85
N HIS A 46 -1.89 21.67 4.07
CA HIS A 46 -0.90 22.01 5.09
C HIS A 46 0.36 21.12 5.01
N PRO A 47 1.55 21.67 5.33
CA PRO A 47 2.80 20.91 5.34
C PRO A 47 2.82 19.81 6.42
N VAL A 48 1.97 19.91 7.44
CA VAL A 48 1.71 18.86 8.44
C VAL A 48 1.36 17.52 7.79
N LYS A 49 0.84 17.52 6.55
CA LYS A 49 0.64 16.32 5.75
C LYS A 49 1.87 15.43 5.67
N LEU A 50 3.06 16.00 5.49
CA LEU A 50 4.30 15.23 5.38
C LEU A 50 4.55 14.43 6.66
N LEU A 51 4.35 15.06 7.82
CA LEU A 51 4.53 14.42 9.12
C LEU A 51 3.42 13.39 9.41
N ALA A 52 2.17 13.70 9.08
CA ALA A 52 1.06 12.77 9.25
C ALA A 52 1.26 11.51 8.39
N MET A 53 1.64 11.69 7.13
CA MET A 53 1.94 10.61 6.20
C MET A 53 3.18 9.80 6.63
N ALA A 54 4.22 10.44 7.14
CA ALA A 54 5.37 9.74 7.71
C ALA A 54 4.99 8.93 8.96
N GLY A 55 4.13 9.47 9.83
CA GLY A 55 3.73 8.82 11.08
C GLY A 55 2.86 7.58 10.90
N ILE A 56 2.02 7.53 9.84
CA ILE A 56 1.19 6.36 9.56
C ILE A 56 1.96 5.25 8.82
N ALA A 57 3.05 5.59 8.10
CA ALA A 57 3.83 4.62 7.33
C ALA A 57 4.35 3.41 8.15
N PRO A 58 4.90 3.57 9.37
CA PRO A 58 5.29 2.44 10.22
C PRO A 58 4.14 1.48 10.53
N ILE A 59 2.95 2.01 10.83
CA ILE A 59 1.78 1.19 11.15
C ILE A 59 1.36 0.37 9.93
N SER A 60 1.29 1.02 8.76
CA SER A 60 0.95 0.35 7.50
C SER A 60 1.99 -0.70 7.10
N ALA A 61 3.27 -0.39 7.25
CA ALA A 61 4.37 -1.31 6.96
C ALA A 61 4.42 -2.50 7.92
N PHE A 62 4.14 -2.28 9.21
CA PHE A 62 4.09 -3.34 10.21
C PHE A 62 2.93 -4.30 9.94
N LEU A 63 1.73 -3.78 9.68
CA LEU A 63 0.58 -4.59 9.26
C LEU A 63 0.92 -5.41 8.01
N MET A 64 1.59 -4.80 7.05
CA MET A 64 2.02 -5.46 5.84
C MET A 64 3.00 -6.63 6.11
N ALA A 65 3.91 -6.45 7.07
CA ALA A 65 4.83 -7.51 7.50
C ALA A 65 4.13 -8.64 8.26
N MET A 66 3.15 -8.31 9.11
CA MET A 66 2.39 -9.28 9.89
C MET A 66 1.57 -10.25 9.03
N PHE A 67 1.05 -9.76 7.90
CA PHE A 67 0.28 -10.55 6.94
C PHE A 67 1.14 -11.16 5.80
N ASP A 68 2.47 -11.08 5.90
CA ASP A 68 3.41 -11.72 4.96
C ASP A 68 3.25 -11.31 3.48
N TYR A 69 3.00 -10.01 3.24
CA TYR A 69 2.80 -9.52 1.87
C TYR A 69 4.10 -9.17 1.17
N HIS A 70 4.20 -9.46 -0.12
CA HIS A 70 5.33 -9.04 -0.94
C HIS A 70 5.43 -7.49 -1.08
N PRO A 71 6.47 -6.83 -0.53
CA PRO A 71 6.69 -5.38 -0.57
C PRO A 71 6.67 -4.77 -1.97
N THR A 72 7.24 -5.50 -2.92
CA THR A 72 7.39 -5.07 -4.31
C THR A 72 6.07 -4.95 -5.06
N VAL A 73 5.17 -5.93 -4.90
CA VAL A 73 3.88 -5.94 -5.60
C VAL A 73 3.02 -4.78 -5.13
N LEU A 74 2.94 -4.57 -3.81
CA LEU A 74 2.17 -3.47 -3.25
C LEU A 74 2.78 -2.10 -3.56
N PHE A 75 4.10 -1.98 -3.57
CA PHE A 75 4.76 -0.74 -3.99
C PHE A 75 4.33 -0.31 -5.40
N VAL A 76 4.35 -1.24 -6.36
CA VAL A 76 3.92 -0.96 -7.74
C VAL A 76 2.45 -0.55 -7.78
N LEU A 77 1.57 -1.28 -7.08
CA LEU A 77 0.14 -0.95 -7.01
C LEU A 77 -0.11 0.44 -6.41
N MET A 78 0.55 0.75 -5.29
CA MET A 78 0.46 2.05 -4.61
C MET A 78 0.98 3.20 -5.48
N ALA A 79 2.10 2.99 -6.19
CA ALA A 79 2.69 3.99 -7.08
C ALA A 79 1.76 4.31 -8.28
N ILE A 80 1.22 3.28 -8.95
CA ILE A 80 0.29 3.44 -10.06
C ILE A 80 -0.99 4.15 -9.57
N SER A 81 -1.55 3.68 -8.45
CA SER A 81 -2.75 4.27 -7.87
C SER A 81 -2.57 5.75 -7.51
N ASN A 82 -1.43 6.07 -6.88
CA ASN A 82 -1.12 7.43 -6.50
C ASN A 82 -0.99 8.36 -7.71
N PHE A 83 -0.42 7.89 -8.81
CA PHE A 83 -0.35 8.66 -10.04
C PHE A 83 -1.73 9.12 -10.52
N TYR A 84 -2.70 8.20 -10.59
CA TYR A 84 -4.08 8.53 -10.97
C TYR A 84 -4.78 9.42 -9.94
N ARG A 85 -4.54 9.17 -8.65
CA ARG A 85 -5.11 9.95 -7.56
C ARG A 85 -4.67 11.41 -7.59
N VAL A 86 -3.37 11.68 -7.65
CA VAL A 86 -2.85 13.06 -7.64
C VAL A 86 -3.25 13.80 -8.91
N LYS A 87 -3.31 13.11 -10.07
CA LYS A 87 -3.84 13.68 -11.32
C LYS A 87 -5.28 14.18 -11.16
N ASN A 88 -6.10 13.47 -10.39
CA ASN A 88 -7.50 13.84 -10.15
C ASN A 88 -7.65 14.94 -9.09
N VAL A 89 -6.82 14.95 -8.04
CA VAL A 89 -6.80 16.01 -7.00
C VAL A 89 -6.38 17.37 -7.58
N ALA A 90 -5.57 17.35 -8.63
CA ALA A 90 -5.04 18.52 -9.33
C ALA A 90 -6.04 19.25 -10.25
N LYS A 91 -7.30 18.80 -10.34
CA LYS A 91 -8.31 19.44 -11.18
C LYS A 91 -8.93 20.66 -10.47
N PRO A 92 -9.11 21.79 -11.17
CA PRO A 92 -9.59 23.05 -10.57
C PRO A 92 -11.02 22.98 -10.01
N GLU A 93 -11.81 21.99 -10.42
CA GLU A 93 -13.19 21.77 -9.95
C GLU A 93 -13.30 21.08 -8.59
N VAL A 94 -12.19 20.64 -7.99
CA VAL A 94 -12.22 19.92 -6.71
C VAL A 94 -12.45 20.93 -5.57
N THR A 95 -13.72 21.18 -5.25
CA THR A 95 -14.18 21.99 -4.10
C THR A 95 -13.82 21.39 -2.73
N ARG A 96 -13.21 20.20 -2.72
CA ARG A 96 -12.86 19.40 -1.53
C ARG A 96 -12.01 20.14 -0.49
N PHE A 97 -11.28 21.19 -0.88
CA PHE A 97 -10.38 21.93 0.01
C PHE A 97 -10.84 23.37 0.28
N ASN A 98 -12.15 23.59 0.47
CA ASN A 98 -12.73 24.92 0.78
C ASN A 98 -12.31 26.02 -0.21
N GLY A 99 -12.36 25.72 -1.51
CA GLY A 99 -12.03 26.66 -2.58
C GLY A 99 -10.54 27.02 -2.71
N LYS A 100 -9.65 26.42 -1.90
CA LYS A 100 -8.20 26.58 -2.06
C LYS A 100 -7.67 25.55 -3.05
N SER A 101 -6.86 26.00 -4.01
CA SER A 101 -6.23 25.09 -4.97
C SER A 101 -5.22 24.18 -4.24
N ALA A 102 -5.32 22.88 -4.47
CA ALA A 102 -4.40 21.90 -3.90
C ALA A 102 -3.01 22.07 -4.54
N SER A 103 -1.98 22.19 -3.71
CA SER A 103 -0.61 22.29 -4.24
C SER A 103 -0.14 20.92 -4.71
N LYS A 104 -0.11 20.73 -6.03
CA LYS A 104 0.39 19.50 -6.68
C LYS A 104 1.72 18.98 -6.11
N PRO A 105 2.76 19.83 -5.91
CA PRO A 105 4.03 19.32 -5.39
C PRO A 105 3.92 18.75 -3.98
N LEU A 106 3.13 19.36 -3.09
CA LEU A 106 2.96 18.88 -1.71
C LEU A 106 2.23 17.53 -1.66
N PHE A 107 1.19 17.38 -2.47
CA PHE A 107 0.46 16.12 -2.55
C PHE A 107 1.32 15.02 -3.17
N TYR A 108 2.10 15.33 -4.21
CA TYR A 108 3.06 14.37 -4.77
C TYR A 108 4.12 13.97 -3.75
N SER A 109 4.79 14.95 -3.11
CA SER A 109 5.87 14.68 -2.19
C SER A 109 5.41 13.89 -0.98
N ALA A 110 4.27 14.25 -0.37
CA ALA A 110 3.77 13.54 0.81
C ALA A 110 3.36 12.10 0.51
N SER A 111 2.77 11.88 -0.66
CA SER A 111 2.32 10.54 -1.04
C SER A 111 3.49 9.64 -1.41
N TYR A 112 4.46 10.14 -2.18
CA TYR A 112 5.65 9.35 -2.49
C TYR A 112 6.54 9.14 -1.27
N LEU A 113 6.61 10.11 -0.35
CA LEU A 113 7.26 9.93 0.95
C LEU A 113 6.61 8.77 1.73
N TYR A 114 5.27 8.74 1.82
CA TYR A 114 4.55 7.62 2.44
C TYR A 114 4.83 6.29 1.74
N ILE A 115 4.70 6.22 0.42
CA ILE A 115 4.91 4.96 -0.34
C ILE A 115 6.34 4.44 -0.13
N CYS A 116 7.35 5.30 -0.23
CA CYS A 116 8.74 4.92 -0.03
C CYS A 116 9.01 4.49 1.41
N ALA A 117 8.45 5.21 2.40
CA ALA A 117 8.57 4.86 3.80
C ALA A 117 7.93 3.50 4.10
N VAL A 118 6.71 3.26 3.60
CA VAL A 118 6.02 1.97 3.75
C VAL A 118 6.82 0.85 3.12
N PHE A 119 7.34 1.03 1.91
CA PHE A 119 8.14 0.02 1.24
C PHE A 119 9.43 -0.31 1.98
N GLY A 120 10.20 0.71 2.37
CA GLY A 120 11.44 0.52 3.12
C GLY A 120 11.23 -0.14 4.48
N LEU A 121 10.21 0.31 5.21
CA LEU A 121 9.85 -0.27 6.51
C LEU A 121 9.31 -1.70 6.37
N ALA A 122 8.51 -2.00 5.34
CA ALA A 122 8.00 -3.35 5.11
C ALA A 122 9.14 -4.32 4.80
N LEU A 123 10.11 -3.92 3.96
CA LEU A 123 11.33 -4.71 3.72
C LEU A 123 12.13 -4.92 5.01
N TRP A 124 12.26 -3.88 5.84
CA TRP A 124 12.97 -3.99 7.10
C TRP A 124 12.28 -4.93 8.10
N PHE A 125 10.96 -4.83 8.25
CA PHE A 125 10.18 -5.70 9.14
C PHE A 125 10.20 -7.16 8.69
N GLN A 126 10.18 -7.41 7.39
CA GLN A 126 10.21 -8.76 6.81
C GLN A 126 11.62 -9.32 6.64
N ASN A 127 12.66 -8.53 6.90
CA ASN A 127 14.04 -8.97 6.75
C ASN A 127 14.28 -10.22 7.62
N PRO A 128 14.75 -11.34 7.05
CA PRO A 128 15.02 -12.55 7.82
C PRO A 128 16.14 -12.29 8.84
N VAL A 129 15.91 -12.71 10.08
CA VAL A 129 16.89 -12.67 11.16
C VAL A 129 16.99 -14.04 11.80
N GLU A 130 18.22 -14.46 12.07
CA GLU A 130 18.51 -15.71 12.78
C GLU A 130 18.36 -15.48 14.28
N THR A 131 17.44 -16.22 14.91
CA THR A 131 17.24 -16.20 16.36
C THR A 131 17.45 -17.63 16.87
N GLY A 132 18.67 -17.96 17.27
CA GLY A 132 19.04 -19.34 17.61
C GLY A 132 19.07 -20.22 16.36
N GLU A 133 18.28 -21.30 16.34
CA GLU A 133 18.17 -22.22 15.18
C GLU A 133 17.03 -21.85 14.20
N VAL A 134 16.26 -20.79 14.49
CA VAL A 134 15.08 -20.42 13.69
C VAL A 134 15.35 -19.14 12.89
N THR A 135 15.10 -19.19 11.58
CA THR A 135 15.05 -18.01 10.71
C THR A 135 13.62 -17.46 10.68
N GLN A 136 13.44 -16.21 11.10
CA GLN A 136 12.13 -15.57 11.16
C GLN A 136 12.21 -14.10 10.73
N PRO A 137 11.11 -13.50 10.25
CA PRO A 137 11.10 -12.07 9.94
C PRO A 137 11.35 -11.24 11.19
N TYR A 138 12.10 -10.14 11.04
CA TYR A 138 12.54 -9.28 12.14
C TYR A 138 11.42 -8.87 13.09
N TRP A 139 10.23 -8.54 12.59
CA TRP A 139 9.12 -8.13 13.44
C TRP A 139 8.69 -9.18 14.48
N LYS A 140 8.91 -10.48 14.22
CA LYS A 140 8.58 -11.55 15.18
C LYS A 140 9.52 -11.57 16.39
N THR A 141 10.73 -11.03 16.27
CA THR A 141 11.68 -10.94 17.39
C THR A 141 11.16 -10.04 18.51
N TRP A 142 10.19 -9.17 18.22
CA TRP A 142 9.58 -8.25 19.20
C TRP A 142 8.49 -8.90 20.04
N PHE A 143 7.99 -10.07 19.61
CA PHE A 143 6.94 -10.82 20.28
C PHE A 143 7.46 -12.23 20.58
N PRO A 144 8.37 -12.38 21.55
CA PRO A 144 8.88 -13.69 21.95
C PRO A 144 7.71 -14.60 22.33
N GLN A 145 7.71 -15.82 21.79
CA GLN A 145 6.75 -16.83 22.21
C GLN A 145 7.24 -17.41 23.54
N GLU A 146 6.50 -17.13 24.61
CA GLU A 146 6.67 -17.78 25.92
C GLU A 146 6.27 -19.26 25.87
#